data_AF-A0A218ZPY7-F1
#
_entry.id   AF-A0A218ZPY7-F1
#
_cell.length_a   1.000
_cell.length_b   1.000
_cell.length_c   1.000
_cell.angle_alpha   90.00
_cell.angle_beta   90.00
_cell.angle_gamma   90.00
#
_symmetry.space_group_name_H-M   'P 1'
#
loop_
_entity.id
_entity.type
_entity.pdbx_description
1 polymer ?
#
loop_
_entity_poly.entity_id
_entity_poly.type
_entity_poly.pdbx_seq_one_letter_code
_entity_poly.pdbx_strand_id
1 'polypeptide(L)' 'MLDCEDFGYIIIYTKTGAQKTLDHATTVNLCKKAQEEGVGIEEIIKREIEPALKLIKFRN' A
#
# COMPACT_ATOMS: atom_id res chain seq x y z
N MET A 1 -16.91 6.65 5.17
CA MET A 1 -16.31 5.77 4.14
C MET A 1 -14.99 6.41 3.80
N LEU A 2 -13.88 5.66 3.82
CA LEU A 2 -12.56 6.23 3.56
C LEU A 2 -12.44 6.47 2.05
N ASP A 3 -12.21 7.72 1.64
CA ASP A 3 -12.04 8.05 0.23
C ASP A 3 -10.62 7.66 -0.20
N CYS A 4 -10.52 6.71 -1.13
CA CYS A 4 -9.22 6.24 -1.61
C CYS A 4 -8.46 7.35 -2.35
N GLU A 5 -9.17 8.34 -2.93
CA GLU A 5 -8.56 9.45 -3.67
C GLU A 5 -7.80 10.43 -2.74
N ASP A 6 -8.07 10.41 -1.44
CA ASP A 6 -7.38 11.27 -0.45
C ASP A 6 -6.02 10.71 0.01
N PHE A 7 -5.67 9.49 -0.40
CA PHE A 7 -4.36 8.94 -0.09
C PHE A 7 -3.29 9.63 -0.93
N GLY A 8 -2.20 10.09 -0.34
CA GLY A 8 -1.01 10.49 -1.10
C GLY A 8 -0.25 9.27 -1.61
N TYR A 9 0.95 9.03 -1.09
CA TYR A 9 1.83 7.95 -1.50
C TYR A 9 2.20 7.02 -0.34
N ILE A 10 2.61 5.80 -0.66
CA ILE A 10 3.04 4.81 0.32
C ILE A 10 4.55 4.63 0.28
N ILE A 11 5.19 4.56 1.45
CA ILE A 11 6.55 4.05 1.60
C ILE A 11 6.49 2.65 2.21
N ILE A 12 7.03 1.68 1.48
CA ILE A 12 7.24 0.31 1.91
C ILE A 12 8.65 0.16 2.44
N TYR A 13 8.78 -0.38 3.64
CA TYR A 13 10.05 -0.87 4.19
C TYR A 13 10.07 -2.39 4.15
N THR A 14 11.12 -2.96 3.58
CA THR A 14 11.30 -4.40 3.49
C THR A 14 12.04 -4.95 4.71
N LYS A 15 11.98 -6.27 4.89
CA LYS A 15 12.78 -6.97 5.92
C LYS A 15 14.28 -6.87 5.68
N THR A 16 14.72 -6.62 4.44
CA THR A 16 16.14 -6.45 4.09
C THR A 16 16.68 -5.04 4.38
N GLY A 17 15.82 -4.12 4.83
CA GLY A 17 16.18 -2.73 5.10
C GLY A 17 16.10 -1.82 3.87
N ALA A 18 15.69 -2.34 2.71
CA ALA A 18 15.39 -1.54 1.54
C ALA A 18 14.07 -0.79 1.71
N GLN A 19 13.92 0.30 0.94
CA GLN A 19 12.67 1.05 0.86
C GLN A 19 12.21 1.20 -0.58
N LYS A 20 10.89 1.17 -0.78
CA LYS A 20 10.23 1.38 -2.07
C LYS A 20 9.09 2.37 -1.87
N THR A 21 8.97 3.33 -2.77
CA THR A 21 7.84 4.27 -2.77
C THR A 21 6.84 3.82 -3.84
N LEU A 22 5.57 3.72 -3.46
CA LEU A 22 4.45 3.59 -4.38
C LEU A 22 3.84 4.97 -4.54
N ASP A 23 3.67 5.39 -5.80
CA ASP A 23 3.06 6.68 -6.10
C ASP A 23 1.57 6.74 -5.73
N HIS A 24 0.99 7.90 -5.94
CA HIS A 24 -0.41 8.17 -5.65
C HIS A 24 -1.35 7.24 -6.41
N ALA A 25 -1.21 7.17 -7.74
CA ALA A 25 -2.07 6.33 -8.56
C ALA A 25 -2.04 4.85 -8.13
N THR A 26 -0.86 4.32 -7.81
CA THR A 26 -0.72 2.95 -7.30
C THR A 26 -1.39 2.80 -5.94
N THR A 27 -1.20 3.78 -5.05
CA THR A 27 -1.81 3.77 -3.71
C THR A 27 -3.34 3.77 -3.77
N VAL A 28 -3.94 4.62 -4.62
CA VAL A 28 -5.39 4.67 -4.85
C VAL A 28 -5.91 3.33 -5.37
N ASN A 29 -5.24 2.75 -6.37
CA ASN A 29 -5.64 1.47 -6.96
C ASN A 29 -5.60 0.34 -5.93
N LEU A 30 -4.58 0.31 -5.08
CA LEU A 30 -4.46 -0.67 -4.00
C LEU A 30 -5.56 -0.50 -2.95
N CYS A 31 -5.90 0.73 -2.59
CA CYS A 31 -7.00 1.02 -1.67
C CYS A 31 -8.34 0.52 -2.23
N LYS A 32 -8.65 0.84 -3.49
CA LYS A 32 -9.89 0.40 -4.14
C LYS A 32 -10.00 -1.12 -4.16
N LYS A 33 -8.92 -1.79 -4.56
CA LYS A 33 -8.86 -3.25 -4.56
C LYS A 33 -9.02 -3.86 -3.17
N ALA A 34 -8.43 -3.24 -2.14
CA ALA A 34 -8.58 -3.67 -0.75
C ALA A 34 -10.04 -3.55 -0.28
N GLN A 35 -10.71 -2.47 -0.65
CA GLN A 35 -12.14 -2.28 -0.38
C GLN A 35 -13.02 -3.30 -1.11
N GLU A 36 -12.74 -3.58 -2.39
CA GLU A 36 -13.45 -4.57 -3.20
C GLU A 36 -13.29 -6.00 -2.66
N GLU A 37 -12.09 -6.38 -2.23
CA GLU A 37 -11.79 -7.70 -1.67
C GLU A 37 -12.18 -7.82 -0.18
N GLY A 38 -12.50 -6.71 0.50
CA GLY A 38 -12.80 -6.69 1.93
C GLY A 38 -11.60 -7.04 2.81
N VAL A 39 -10.38 -6.72 2.37
CA VAL A 39 -9.11 -7.00 3.05
C VAL A 39 -8.35 -5.71 3.35
N GLY A 40 -7.29 -5.80 4.16
CA GLY A 40 -6.35 -4.70 4.37
C GLY A 40 -5.46 -4.45 3.16
N ILE A 41 -5.11 -3.19 2.90
CA ILE A 41 -4.21 -2.81 1.80
C ILE A 41 -2.81 -3.44 1.96
N GLU A 42 -2.40 -3.69 3.20
CA GLU A 42 -1.17 -4.39 3.56
C GLU A 42 -1.13 -5.83 3.05
N GLU A 43 -2.27 -6.52 3.03
CA GLU A 43 -2.37 -7.90 2.53
C GLU A 43 -2.20 -7.93 1.01
N ILE A 44 -2.79 -6.96 0.30
CA ILE A 44 -2.59 -6.82 -1.15
C ILE A 44 -1.14 -6.49 -1.47
N ILE A 45 -0.55 -5.50 -0.77
CA ILE A 45 0.86 -5.12 -0.98
C ILE A 45 1.78 -6.31 -0.74
N LYS A 46 1.54 -7.10 0.31
CA LYS A 46 2.36 -8.28 0.62
C LYS A 46 2.17 -9.41 -0.40
N ARG A 47 0.96 -9.62 -0.90
CA ARG A 47 0.66 -10.67 -1.89
C ARG A 47 1.20 -10.34 -3.29
N GLU A 48 1.14 -9.08 -3.69
CA GLU A 48 1.31 -8.69 -5.11
C GLU A 48 2.52 -7.81 -5.40
N ILE A 49 3.04 -7.08 -4.40
CA ILE A 49 4.11 -6.09 -4.62
C ILE A 49 5.39 -6.45 -3.88
N GLU A 50 5.30 -6.73 -2.59
CA GLU A 50 6.45 -6.92 -1.71
C GLU A 50 6.16 -7.98 -0.63
N PRO A 51 6.39 -9.27 -0.91
CA PRO A 51 6.21 -10.35 0.07
C PRO A 51 7.09 -10.24 1.32
N ALA A 52 8.23 -9.55 1.21
CA ALA A 52 9.10 -9.26 2.34
C ALA A 52 8.74 -7.93 3.04
N LEU A 53 7.49 -7.47 2.92
CA LEU A 53 6.96 -6.31 3.64
C LEU A 53 7.24 -6.43 5.15
N LYS A 54 7.77 -5.35 5.71
CA LYS A 54 7.97 -5.17 7.16
C LYS A 54 7.07 -4.07 7.72
N LEU A 55 6.98 -2.94 7.01
CA LEU A 55 6.24 -1.77 7.46
C LEU A 55 5.75 -0.95 6.28
N ILE A 56 4.56 -0.37 6.41
CA ILE A 56 3.97 0.60 5.49
C ILE A 56 3.89 1.95 6.21
N LYS A 57 4.21 3.05 5.51
CA LYS A 57 3.89 4.41 5.95
C LYS A 57 3.10 5.13 4.86
N PHE A 58 1.94 5.66 5.24
CA PHE A 58 1.15 6.56 4.41
C PHE A 58 1.68 7.99 4.55
N ARG A 59 1.75 8.72 3.44
CA ARG A 59 2.17 10.12 3.36
C ARG A 59 1.23 10.87 2.42
N ASN A 60 0.86 12.09 2.78
CA ASN A 60 0.12 13.03 1.93
C ASN A 60 1.01 14.23 1.62
#